data_AF-A0A421BLJ4-F1
#
_entry.id   AF-A0A421BLJ4-F1
#
_cell.length_a   1.000
_cell.length_b   1.000
_cell.length_c   1.000
_cell.angle_alpha   90.00
_cell.angle_beta   90.00
_cell.angle_gamma   90.00
#
_symmetry.space_group_name_H-M   'P 1'
#
loop_
_entity.id
_entity.type
_entity.pdbx_description
1 polymer ?
#
loop_
_entity_poly.entity_id
_entity_poly.type
_entity_poly.pdbx_seq_one_letter_code
_entity_poly.pdbx_strand_id
1 'polypeptide(L)'
;MTRHCLPLVLAALIAGCAPQPPAAPDGFLPDAVVLTPDPPEGWPWKMGTMEVTLDGAAHPYTTYDFSIGAIDASVQLSWEPDADHSVTPGGAVHFLLGGSPGGTPKPASDEIFVNAVFPGVPASGTRTGQVTVDWLLGPTLDGPKLRSRGPVDLTIEQLSRDAAEPSRGQVTGRIRATLCDAQGDRLTPGGACHAFTARFDTRVFISLKPE
;
A
#
# COMPACT_ATOMS: atom_id res chain seq x y z
N MET A 1 8.45 30.41 74.92
CA MET A 1 8.10 29.24 75.76
C MET A 1 7.41 28.26 74.82
N THR A 2 7.83 27.02 74.58
CA THR A 2 8.69 26.12 75.35
C THR A 2 9.27 25.08 74.36
N ARG A 3 10.52 24.71 74.61
CA ARG A 3 11.35 23.72 73.90
C ARG A 3 10.82 22.28 74.04
N HIS A 4 11.54 21.37 73.35
CA HIS A 4 11.70 19.90 73.57
C HIS A 4 10.75 19.03 72.73
N CYS A 5 11.14 17.90 72.16
CA CYS A 5 12.44 17.22 72.00
C CYS A 5 12.27 16.23 70.83
N LEU A 6 13.34 16.00 70.05
CA LEU A 6 13.45 14.82 69.20
C LEU A 6 13.42 13.54 70.07
N PRO A 7 12.99 12.41 69.49
CA PRO A 7 13.96 11.33 69.38
C PRO A 7 14.10 10.81 67.95
N LEU A 8 15.37 10.65 67.58
CA LEU A 8 15.89 9.78 66.53
C LEU A 8 15.12 8.46 66.47
N VAL A 9 14.68 8.07 65.26
CA VAL A 9 14.61 6.66 64.90
C VAL A 9 15.47 6.47 63.66
N LEU A 10 16.64 5.89 63.90
CA LEU A 10 17.62 5.47 62.93
C LEU A 10 17.08 4.22 62.22
N ALA A 11 16.41 4.38 61.07
CA ALA A 11 16.08 3.24 60.23
C ALA A 11 17.30 2.92 59.35
N ALA A 12 18.09 1.94 59.79
CA ALA A 12 19.14 1.34 59.01
C ALA A 12 18.54 0.68 57.75
N LEU A 13 18.66 1.34 56.60
CA LEU A 13 18.51 0.68 55.31
C LEU A 13 19.70 -0.27 55.15
N ILE A 14 19.50 -1.52 55.54
CA ILE A 14 20.33 -2.63 55.10
C ILE A 14 20.09 -2.72 53.59
N ALA A 15 20.92 -2.02 52.83
CA ALA A 15 21.08 -2.27 51.41
C ALA A 15 21.66 -3.69 51.29
N GLY A 16 20.78 -4.68 51.26
CA GLY A 16 21.15 -6.01 50.82
C GLY A 16 21.71 -5.86 49.41
N CYS A 17 23.00 -6.12 49.24
CA CYS A 17 23.59 -6.39 47.94
C CYS A 17 22.88 -7.64 47.39
N ALA A 18 21.76 -7.43 46.70
CA ALA A 18 21.26 -8.44 45.79
C ALA A 18 22.37 -8.65 44.75
N PRO A 19 22.81 -9.90 44.49
CA PRO A 19 23.75 -10.16 43.42
C PRO A 19 23.12 -9.62 42.13
N GLN A 20 23.82 -8.70 41.48
CA GLN A 20 23.45 -8.20 40.17
C GLN A 20 23.28 -9.44 39.27
N PRO A 21 22.12 -9.64 38.62
CA PRO A 21 21.97 -10.74 37.69
C PRO A 21 23.11 -10.62 36.66
N PRO A 22 23.74 -11.75 36.27
CA PRO A 22 24.78 -11.71 35.26
C PRO A 22 24.23 -10.93 34.07
N ALA A 23 25.03 -9.99 33.56
CA ALA A 23 24.68 -9.27 32.34
C ALA A 23 24.24 -10.32 31.32
N ALA A 24 23.05 -10.11 30.74
CA ALA A 24 22.61 -10.97 29.64
C ALA A 24 23.78 -11.02 28.64
N PRO A 25 24.19 -12.21 28.17
CA PRO A 25 25.21 -12.27 27.14
C PRO A 25 24.75 -11.35 26.01
N ASP A 26 25.62 -10.45 25.55
CA ASP A 26 25.37 -9.62 24.38
C ASP A 26 25.08 -10.60 23.24
N GLY A 27 23.79 -10.84 23.03
CA GLY A 27 23.26 -11.86 22.14
C GLY A 27 23.38 -11.40 20.70
N PHE A 28 24.58 -10.99 20.28
CA PHE A 28 24.93 -11.02 18.88
C PHE A 28 25.29 -12.46 18.56
N LEU A 29 24.30 -13.18 18.01
CA LEU A 29 24.57 -14.39 17.26
C LEU A 29 25.60 -14.01 16.18
N PRO A 30 26.79 -14.63 16.16
CA PRO A 30 27.81 -14.33 15.13
C PRO A 30 27.33 -14.69 13.72
N ASP A 31 26.24 -15.45 13.63
CA ASP A 31 25.58 -15.85 12.40
C ASP A 31 24.13 -15.32 12.40
N ALA A 32 23.96 -14.00 12.29
CA ALA A 32 22.67 -13.48 11.86
C ALA A 32 22.38 -14.08 10.48
N VAL A 33 21.54 -15.11 10.44
CA VAL A 33 21.08 -15.71 9.19
C VAL A 33 20.40 -14.59 8.42
N VAL A 34 20.99 -14.19 7.30
CA VAL A 34 20.35 -13.29 6.34
C VAL A 34 19.15 -14.06 5.79
N LEU A 35 17.96 -13.82 6.37
CA LEU A 35 16.72 -14.52 6.00
C LEU A 35 16.12 -13.99 4.69
N THR A 36 16.67 -12.94 4.12
CA THR A 36 16.27 -12.39 2.83
C THR A 36 17.28 -12.83 1.78
N PRO A 37 17.02 -13.89 0.99
CA PRO A 37 17.82 -14.16 -0.18
C PRO A 37 17.85 -12.92 -1.08
N ASP A 38 18.96 -12.70 -1.78
CA ASP A 38 19.02 -11.67 -2.80
C ASP A 38 17.83 -11.82 -3.77
N PRO A 39 17.23 -10.70 -4.22
CA PRO A 39 16.18 -10.76 -5.21
C PRO A 39 16.59 -11.60 -6.42
N PRO A 40 15.68 -12.42 -6.97
CA PRO A 40 15.99 -13.21 -8.15
C PRO A 40 16.28 -12.31 -9.36
N GLU A 41 17.02 -12.84 -10.33
CA GLU A 41 17.32 -12.11 -11.57
C GLU A 41 16.04 -11.65 -12.27
N GLY A 42 16.04 -10.39 -12.73
CA GLY A 42 14.89 -9.77 -13.40
C GLY A 42 13.80 -9.26 -12.46
N TRP A 43 13.99 -9.35 -11.14
CA TRP A 43 13.11 -8.70 -10.16
C TRP A 43 13.38 -7.18 -10.07
N PRO A 44 12.35 -6.35 -9.90
CA PRO A 44 10.91 -6.69 -9.91
C PRO A 44 10.40 -6.95 -11.33
N TRP A 45 9.50 -7.92 -11.49
CA TRP A 45 9.03 -8.33 -12.81
C TRP A 45 7.98 -7.36 -13.35
N LYS A 46 8.14 -6.95 -14.62
CA LYS A 46 7.14 -6.14 -15.31
C LYS A 46 5.83 -6.93 -15.47
N MET A 47 4.73 -6.34 -15.01
CA MET A 47 3.38 -6.90 -15.16
C MET A 47 2.64 -6.36 -16.39
N GLY A 48 2.93 -5.12 -16.79
CA GLY A 48 2.18 -4.45 -17.84
C GLY A 48 2.46 -2.96 -17.92
N THR A 49 1.49 -2.22 -18.45
CA THR A 49 1.61 -0.78 -18.72
C THR A 49 0.34 -0.03 -18.33
N MET A 50 0.53 1.25 -18.01
CA MET A 50 -0.55 2.22 -17.81
C MET A 50 -0.20 3.48 -18.60
N GLU A 51 -1.09 3.91 -19.48
CA GLU A 51 -0.97 5.14 -20.24
C GLU A 51 -1.81 6.20 -19.55
N VAL A 52 -1.15 7.21 -18.99
CA VAL A 52 -1.79 8.28 -18.22
C VAL A 52 -1.82 9.56 -19.03
N THR A 53 -2.85 10.37 -18.83
CA THR A 53 -2.93 11.72 -19.36
C THR A 53 -3.35 12.68 -18.27
N LEU A 54 -2.58 13.77 -18.10
CA LEU A 54 -2.88 14.89 -17.19
C LEU A 54 -2.98 16.17 -18.02
N ASP A 55 -4.14 16.82 -18.01
CA ASP A 55 -4.42 18.02 -18.83
C ASP A 55 -4.04 17.87 -20.32
N GLY A 56 -4.16 16.66 -20.86
CA GLY A 56 -3.83 16.34 -22.26
C GLY A 56 -2.38 15.93 -22.50
N ALA A 57 -1.47 16.08 -21.53
CA ALA A 57 -0.10 15.59 -21.61
C ALA A 57 -0.04 14.09 -21.27
N ALA A 58 0.59 13.30 -22.12
CA ALA A 58 0.71 11.85 -21.93
C ALA A 58 1.93 11.47 -21.09
N HIS A 59 1.76 10.53 -20.17
CA HIS A 59 2.78 10.01 -19.26
C HIS A 59 2.76 8.48 -19.27
N PRO A 60 3.84 7.80 -19.69
CA PRO A 60 3.89 6.34 -19.70
C PRO A 60 4.30 5.79 -18.33
N TYR A 61 3.52 4.81 -17.86
CA TYR A 61 3.72 4.10 -16.61
C TYR A 61 3.85 2.60 -16.82
N THR A 62 4.56 1.96 -15.92
CA THR A 62 4.77 0.51 -15.88
C THR A 62 4.26 -0.05 -14.55
N THR A 63 3.62 -1.21 -14.59
CA THR A 63 3.17 -1.94 -13.40
C THR A 63 4.16 -3.08 -13.11
N TYR A 64 4.36 -3.40 -11.83
CA TYR A 64 5.38 -4.36 -11.39
C TYR A 64 4.85 -5.36 -10.36
N ASP A 65 5.47 -6.53 -10.35
CA ASP A 65 5.31 -7.51 -9.28
C ASP A 65 6.56 -7.46 -8.38
N PHE A 66 6.39 -6.97 -7.16
CA PHE A 66 7.45 -6.94 -6.15
C PHE A 66 7.41 -8.16 -5.22
N SER A 67 6.51 -9.11 -5.46
CA SER A 67 6.29 -10.26 -4.59
C SER A 67 7.52 -11.17 -4.51
N ILE A 68 8.27 -11.10 -3.40
CA ILE A 68 9.27 -12.09 -3.00
C ILE A 68 8.82 -12.69 -1.67
N GLY A 69 8.23 -13.88 -1.70
CA GLY A 69 7.77 -14.57 -0.49
C GLY A 69 6.55 -13.96 0.22
N ALA A 70 6.03 -12.83 -0.27
CA ALA A 70 4.79 -12.18 0.17
C ALA A 70 4.09 -11.51 -1.03
N ILE A 71 2.80 -11.19 -0.90
CA ILE A 71 2.04 -10.52 -1.97
C ILE A 71 2.34 -9.02 -1.92
N ASP A 72 3.04 -8.51 -2.95
CA ASP A 72 3.37 -7.09 -3.13
C ASP A 72 3.30 -6.74 -4.63
N ALA A 73 2.20 -7.11 -5.27
CA ALA A 73 1.95 -6.77 -6.68
C ALA A 73 1.38 -5.36 -6.77
N SER A 74 1.87 -4.55 -7.71
CA SER A 74 1.27 -3.25 -8.01
C SER A 74 -0.17 -3.39 -8.47
N VAL A 75 -0.61 -4.56 -8.96
CA VAL A 75 -1.99 -4.79 -9.37
C VAL A 75 -2.55 -6.01 -8.67
N GLN A 76 -3.56 -5.80 -7.83
CA GLN A 76 -4.13 -6.84 -6.97
C GLN A 76 -5.65 -6.75 -6.90
N LEU A 77 -6.30 -7.92 -6.89
CA LEU A 77 -7.66 -8.12 -6.43
C LEU A 77 -7.65 -8.98 -5.15
N SER A 78 -8.26 -8.50 -4.08
CA SER A 78 -8.37 -9.22 -2.81
C SER A 78 -9.73 -8.97 -2.17
N TRP A 79 -10.20 -9.91 -1.34
CA TRP A 79 -11.38 -9.63 -0.51
C TRP A 79 -11.08 -8.48 0.45
N GLU A 80 -12.03 -7.57 0.62
CA GLU A 80 -12.00 -6.59 1.69
C GLU A 80 -12.10 -7.33 3.04
N PRO A 81 -11.27 -6.98 4.02
CA PRO A 81 -11.45 -7.49 5.37
C PRO A 81 -12.76 -6.93 5.96
N ASP A 82 -13.48 -7.78 6.68
CA ASP A 82 -14.61 -7.38 7.50
C ASP A 82 -14.15 -6.55 8.71
N ALA A 83 -15.10 -5.97 9.44
CA ALA A 83 -14.79 -5.11 10.60
C ALA A 83 -14.01 -5.82 11.72
N ASP A 84 -14.05 -7.15 11.77
CA ASP A 84 -13.31 -7.99 12.72
C ASP A 84 -11.96 -8.49 12.14
N HIS A 85 -11.53 -7.95 11.00
CA HIS A 85 -10.36 -8.37 10.22
C HIS A 85 -10.45 -9.80 9.66
N SER A 86 -11.61 -10.44 9.71
CA SER A 86 -11.85 -11.67 8.97
C SER A 86 -12.07 -11.38 7.50
N VAL A 87 -12.05 -12.41 6.67
CA VAL A 87 -12.30 -12.30 5.22
C VAL A 87 -13.49 -13.17 4.90
N THR A 88 -14.60 -12.56 4.48
CA THR A 88 -15.78 -13.27 3.98
C THR A 88 -15.67 -13.51 2.47
N PRO A 89 -15.56 -14.77 2.00
CA PRO A 89 -15.70 -15.08 0.58
C PRO A 89 -17.06 -14.62 0.05
N GLY A 90 -17.08 -14.06 -1.15
CA GLY A 90 -18.29 -13.49 -1.75
C GLY A 90 -18.61 -12.06 -1.32
N GLY A 91 -17.78 -11.44 -0.46
CA GLY A 91 -17.92 -10.06 0.01
C GLY A 91 -17.43 -8.99 -0.98
N ALA A 92 -17.14 -7.81 -0.46
CA ALA A 92 -16.55 -6.74 -1.27
C ALA A 92 -15.10 -7.09 -1.68
N VAL A 93 -14.67 -6.58 -2.83
CA VAL A 93 -13.34 -6.83 -3.40
C VAL A 93 -12.58 -5.52 -3.52
N HIS A 94 -11.41 -5.46 -2.88
CA HIS A 94 -10.44 -4.41 -3.08
C HIS A 94 -9.72 -4.61 -4.41
N PHE A 95 -9.56 -3.54 -5.17
CA PHE A 95 -8.69 -3.45 -6.33
C PHE A 95 -7.64 -2.38 -6.10
N LEU A 96 -6.38 -2.79 -6.15
CA LEU A 96 -5.22 -1.93 -6.15
C LEU A 96 -4.59 -1.92 -7.54
N LEU A 97 -4.27 -0.73 -8.05
CA LEU A 97 -3.44 -0.52 -9.24
C LEU A 97 -2.40 0.56 -8.94
N GLY A 98 -1.13 0.18 -9.02
CA GLY A 98 0.05 1.02 -8.86
C GLY A 98 0.79 1.13 -10.19
N GLY A 99 1.21 2.34 -10.55
CA GLY A 99 2.07 2.58 -11.70
C GLY A 99 3.32 3.35 -11.29
N SER A 100 4.47 2.90 -11.81
CA SER A 100 5.73 3.64 -11.68
C SER A 100 6.18 4.21 -13.05
N PRO A 101 6.74 5.43 -13.09
CA PRO A 101 7.14 6.12 -14.30
C PRO A 101 8.34 5.47 -15.00
N GLY A 102 8.35 5.54 -16.33
CA GLY A 102 9.58 5.41 -17.12
C GLY A 102 10.36 4.11 -16.95
N GLY A 103 9.71 3.02 -16.55
CA GLY A 103 10.39 1.74 -16.34
C GLY A 103 11.23 1.67 -15.05
N THR A 104 11.11 2.64 -14.14
CA THR A 104 11.82 2.63 -12.85
C THR A 104 10.92 2.02 -11.77
N PRO A 105 11.26 0.87 -11.17
CA PRO A 105 10.45 0.29 -10.10
C PRO A 105 10.63 1.04 -8.77
N LYS A 106 9.54 1.25 -8.01
CA LYS A 106 9.51 1.95 -6.69
C LYS A 106 10.32 3.25 -6.66
N PRO A 107 10.06 4.21 -7.57
CA PRO A 107 10.73 5.50 -7.50
C PRO A 107 10.27 6.28 -6.27
N ALA A 108 11.12 7.19 -5.80
CA ALA A 108 10.82 8.03 -4.64
C ALA A 108 9.79 9.15 -4.94
N SER A 109 9.13 9.17 -6.09
CA SER A 109 8.11 10.15 -6.45
C SER A 109 7.46 9.73 -7.76
N ASP A 110 6.42 10.47 -8.15
CA ASP A 110 5.76 10.35 -9.44
C ASP A 110 5.06 9.00 -9.63
N GLU A 111 4.68 8.32 -8.53
CA GLU A 111 3.90 7.09 -8.55
C GLU A 111 2.40 7.37 -8.54
N ILE A 112 1.63 6.52 -9.21
CA ILE A 112 0.17 6.60 -9.22
C ILE A 112 -0.41 5.39 -8.51
N PHE A 113 -1.33 5.62 -7.59
CA PHE A 113 -2.09 4.62 -6.87
C PHE A 113 -3.58 4.80 -7.15
N VAL A 114 -4.23 3.71 -7.52
CA VAL A 114 -5.67 3.64 -7.73
C VAL A 114 -6.18 2.57 -6.77
N ASN A 115 -7.09 2.97 -5.88
CA ASN A 115 -7.75 2.07 -4.95
C ASN A 115 -9.24 2.09 -5.27
N ALA A 116 -9.84 0.92 -5.38
CA ALA A 116 -11.26 0.79 -5.65
C ALA A 116 -11.88 -0.35 -4.86
N VAL A 117 -13.14 -0.19 -4.47
CA VAL A 117 -13.92 -1.26 -3.83
C VAL A 117 -15.06 -1.66 -4.74
N PHE A 118 -15.16 -2.94 -5.05
CA PHE A 118 -16.27 -3.54 -5.78
C PHE A 118 -17.18 -4.30 -4.81
N PRO A 119 -18.51 -4.35 -5.03
CA PRO A 119 -19.43 -5.11 -4.18
C PRO A 119 -19.27 -6.64 -4.29
N GLY A 120 -18.36 -7.10 -5.15
CA GLY A 120 -18.05 -8.49 -5.45
C GLY A 120 -16.94 -8.55 -6.50
N VAL A 121 -16.60 -9.76 -6.98
CA VAL A 121 -15.60 -9.93 -8.03
C VAL A 121 -16.04 -9.18 -9.29
N PRO A 122 -15.27 -8.21 -9.80
CA PRO A 122 -15.69 -7.44 -10.97
C PRO A 122 -15.74 -8.33 -12.21
N ALA A 123 -16.78 -8.15 -13.02
CA ALA A 123 -16.87 -8.74 -14.34
C ALA A 123 -16.29 -7.77 -15.39
N SER A 124 -16.03 -8.28 -16.60
CA SER A 124 -15.74 -7.41 -17.74
C SER A 124 -16.90 -6.44 -17.98
N GLY A 125 -16.59 -5.15 -18.14
CA GLY A 125 -17.54 -4.05 -18.26
C GLY A 125 -18.00 -3.44 -16.93
N THR A 126 -17.57 -3.96 -15.77
CA THR A 126 -17.97 -3.42 -14.47
C THR A 126 -17.46 -2.00 -14.25
N ARG A 127 -18.32 -1.17 -13.66
CA ARG A 127 -18.02 0.16 -13.12
C ARG A 127 -18.23 0.16 -11.60
N THR A 128 -17.46 0.97 -10.88
CA THR A 128 -17.55 1.06 -9.41
C THR A 128 -17.81 2.49 -8.94
N GLY A 129 -18.36 2.62 -7.73
CA GLY A 129 -18.74 3.88 -7.11
C GLY A 129 -17.75 4.46 -6.10
N GLN A 130 -16.78 3.67 -5.60
CA GLN A 130 -15.76 4.17 -4.67
C GLN A 130 -14.38 3.89 -5.22
N VAL A 131 -13.78 4.91 -5.81
CA VAL A 131 -12.43 4.88 -6.36
C VAL A 131 -11.70 6.11 -5.88
N THR A 132 -10.47 5.93 -5.40
CA THR A 132 -9.53 7.00 -5.12
C THR A 132 -8.34 6.86 -6.06
N VAL A 133 -7.91 7.98 -6.63
CA VAL A 133 -6.67 8.07 -7.41
C VAL A 133 -5.75 9.06 -6.71
N ASP A 134 -4.56 8.61 -6.33
CA ASP A 134 -3.49 9.44 -5.78
C ASP A 134 -2.30 9.40 -6.75
N TRP A 135 -1.76 10.56 -7.12
CA TRP A 135 -0.52 10.72 -7.87
C TRP A 135 0.49 11.43 -6.99
N LEU A 136 1.48 10.70 -6.50
CA LEU A 136 2.49 11.21 -5.58
C LEU A 136 3.46 12.13 -6.31
N LEU A 137 3.66 13.33 -5.79
CA LEU A 137 4.66 14.26 -6.32
C LEU A 137 5.95 14.24 -5.48
N GLY A 138 5.99 13.42 -4.42
CA GLY A 138 7.13 13.24 -3.53
C GLY A 138 7.19 11.81 -2.95
N PRO A 139 8.12 11.57 -2.01
CA PRO A 139 8.47 10.22 -1.55
C PRO A 139 7.52 9.60 -0.54
N THR A 140 6.49 10.31 -0.11
CA THR A 140 5.63 9.86 0.96
C THR A 140 4.17 10.00 0.58
N LEU A 141 3.36 9.05 1.04
CA LEU A 141 1.89 9.08 0.89
C LEU A 141 1.27 10.30 1.60
N ASP A 142 1.93 10.80 2.65
CA ASP A 142 1.55 11.99 3.40
C ASP A 142 2.05 13.29 2.78
N GLY A 143 2.88 13.20 1.74
CA GLY A 143 3.51 14.32 1.06
C GLY A 143 2.57 15.06 0.10
N PRO A 144 3.12 16.01 -0.68
CA PRO A 144 2.42 16.64 -1.78
C PRO A 144 2.01 15.60 -2.82
N LYS A 145 0.72 15.61 -3.21
CA LYS A 145 0.18 14.72 -4.24
C LYS A 145 -1.00 15.37 -4.95
N LEU A 146 -1.38 14.82 -6.10
CA LEU A 146 -2.69 15.07 -6.71
C LEU A 146 -3.63 13.94 -6.27
N ARG A 147 -4.81 14.29 -5.75
CA ARG A 147 -5.82 13.32 -5.31
C ARG A 147 -7.14 13.54 -6.02
N SER A 148 -7.81 12.45 -6.36
CA SER A 148 -9.13 12.49 -6.98
C SER A 148 -10.14 13.27 -6.13
N ARG A 149 -10.83 14.23 -6.76
CA ARG A 149 -11.94 14.98 -6.18
C ARG A 149 -13.25 14.58 -6.85
N GLY A 150 -14.21 14.15 -6.03
CA GLY A 150 -15.54 13.76 -6.51
C GLY A 150 -15.54 12.36 -7.15
N PRO A 151 -16.60 12.03 -7.92
CA PRO A 151 -16.72 10.72 -8.55
C PRO A 151 -15.59 10.45 -9.54
N VAL A 152 -15.05 9.24 -9.49
CA VAL A 152 -14.08 8.71 -10.45
C VAL A 152 -14.73 7.58 -11.23
N ASP A 153 -14.59 7.60 -12.55
CA ASP A 153 -15.08 6.53 -13.43
C ASP A 153 -13.95 5.54 -13.69
N LEU A 154 -13.95 4.43 -12.95
CA LEU A 154 -13.14 3.24 -13.24
C LEU A 154 -14.02 2.22 -13.95
N THR A 155 -13.59 1.81 -15.15
CA THR A 155 -14.19 0.70 -15.89
C THR A 155 -13.16 -0.41 -16.06
N ILE A 156 -13.48 -1.61 -15.57
CA ILE A 156 -12.75 -2.83 -15.91
C ILE A 156 -13.27 -3.29 -17.26
N GLU A 157 -12.45 -3.27 -18.29
CA GLU A 157 -12.85 -3.66 -19.65
C GLU A 157 -12.77 -5.17 -19.84
N GLN A 158 -11.68 -5.78 -19.37
CA GLN A 158 -11.46 -7.22 -19.41
C GLN A 158 -10.82 -7.66 -18.10
N LEU A 159 -11.28 -8.79 -17.58
CA LEU A 159 -10.62 -9.52 -16.50
C LEU A 159 -10.62 -11.02 -16.85
N SER A 160 -9.44 -11.63 -16.85
CA SER A 160 -9.26 -13.06 -17.07
C SER A 160 -8.41 -13.67 -15.96
N ARG A 161 -8.51 -14.99 -15.78
CA ARG A 161 -7.64 -15.78 -14.89
C ARG A 161 -6.76 -16.69 -15.73
N ASP A 162 -5.51 -16.84 -15.32
CA ASP A 162 -4.59 -17.79 -15.93
C ASP A 162 -5.00 -19.21 -15.55
N ALA A 163 -5.24 -20.07 -16.54
CA ALA A 163 -5.71 -21.45 -16.29
C ALA A 163 -4.69 -22.30 -15.52
N ALA A 164 -3.39 -22.04 -15.72
CA ALA A 164 -2.30 -22.74 -15.04
C ALA A 164 -1.98 -22.16 -13.66
N GLU A 165 -2.34 -20.89 -13.39
CA GLU A 165 -2.05 -20.19 -12.14
C GLU A 165 -3.27 -19.33 -11.76
N PRO A 166 -4.29 -19.90 -11.07
CA PRO A 166 -5.55 -19.21 -10.80
C PRO A 166 -5.43 -17.94 -9.92
N SER A 167 -4.29 -17.76 -9.25
CA SER A 167 -3.90 -16.57 -8.51
C SER A 167 -3.35 -15.44 -9.39
N ARG A 168 -3.25 -15.66 -10.70
CA ARG A 168 -2.85 -14.66 -11.69
C ARG A 168 -3.88 -14.55 -12.80
N GLY A 169 -3.79 -13.45 -13.52
CA GLY A 169 -4.66 -13.15 -14.63
C GLY A 169 -4.22 -11.90 -15.37
N GLN A 170 -5.06 -11.46 -16.29
CA GLN A 170 -4.92 -10.20 -17.01
C GLN A 170 -6.09 -9.29 -16.68
N VAL A 171 -5.81 -7.99 -16.52
CA VAL A 171 -6.83 -6.96 -16.39
C VAL A 171 -6.53 -5.80 -17.31
N THR A 172 -7.56 -5.35 -18.04
CA THR A 172 -7.52 -4.10 -18.80
C THR A 172 -8.63 -3.17 -18.33
N GLY A 173 -8.40 -1.87 -18.44
CA GLY A 173 -9.40 -0.90 -18.01
C GLY A 173 -9.07 0.53 -18.33
N ARG A 174 -10.00 1.41 -17.94
CA ARG A 174 -9.91 2.86 -18.11
C ARG A 174 -10.33 3.59 -16.85
N ILE A 175 -9.69 4.74 -16.62
CA ILE A 175 -9.97 5.64 -15.50
C ILE A 175 -10.22 7.04 -16.05
N ARG A 176 -11.21 7.73 -15.50
CA ARG A 176 -11.41 9.17 -15.68
C ARG A 176 -11.66 9.82 -14.32
N ALA A 177 -10.89 10.85 -14.02
CA ALA A 177 -10.95 11.56 -12.75
C ALA A 177 -10.65 13.04 -12.93
N THR A 178 -10.92 13.83 -11.89
CA THR A 178 -10.32 15.14 -11.68
C THR A 178 -9.38 15.00 -10.48
N LEU A 179 -8.08 15.25 -10.66
CA LEU A 179 -7.12 15.23 -9.56
C LEU A 179 -6.81 16.65 -9.12
N CYS A 180 -6.88 16.91 -7.81
CA CYS A 180 -6.58 18.22 -7.26
C CYS A 180 -5.41 18.14 -6.29
N ASP A 181 -4.72 19.27 -6.09
CA ASP A 181 -3.65 19.38 -5.10
C ASP A 181 -4.11 18.91 -3.72
N ALA A 182 -3.27 18.11 -3.08
CA ALA A 182 -3.51 17.54 -1.76
C ALA A 182 -2.22 17.42 -0.95
N GLN A 183 -2.38 17.41 0.37
CA GLN A 183 -1.35 17.08 1.34
C GLN A 183 -1.87 15.94 2.22
N GLY A 184 -1.24 14.77 2.12
CA GLY A 184 -1.82 13.54 2.66
C GLY A 184 -3.26 13.35 2.15
N ASP A 185 -4.17 12.89 2.99
CA ASP A 185 -5.56 12.62 2.56
C ASP A 185 -6.45 13.86 2.39
N ARG A 186 -5.89 15.06 2.55
CA ARG A 186 -6.66 16.31 2.50
C ARG A 186 -6.40 17.07 1.20
N LEU A 187 -7.48 17.39 0.50
CA LEU A 187 -7.45 18.33 -0.61
C LEU A 187 -7.06 19.73 -0.11
N THR A 188 -6.18 20.39 -0.83
CA THR A 188 -5.76 21.77 -0.53
C THR A 188 -6.88 22.73 -0.91
N PRO A 189 -7.40 23.55 0.02
CA PRO A 189 -8.46 24.52 -0.29
C PRO A 189 -7.99 25.51 -1.38
N GLY A 190 -8.75 25.61 -2.47
CA GLY A 190 -8.39 26.46 -3.60
C GLY A 190 -7.20 25.95 -4.44
N GLY A 191 -6.73 24.73 -4.19
CA GLY A 191 -5.69 24.07 -4.98
C GLY A 191 -6.10 23.88 -6.44
N ALA A 192 -5.11 23.74 -7.31
CA ALA A 192 -5.33 23.45 -8.71
C ALA A 192 -5.98 22.08 -8.88
N CYS A 193 -6.76 21.92 -9.95
CA CYS A 193 -7.39 20.68 -10.32
C CYS A 193 -7.14 20.41 -11.80
N HIS A 194 -6.87 19.15 -12.12
CA HIS A 194 -6.37 18.68 -13.40
C HIS A 194 -7.26 17.57 -13.92
N ALA A 195 -7.53 17.58 -15.23
CA ALA A 195 -8.23 16.50 -15.89
C ALA A 195 -7.29 15.29 -16.00
N PHE A 196 -7.75 14.13 -15.51
CA PHE A 196 -6.97 12.91 -15.51
C PHE A 196 -7.69 11.80 -16.25
N THR A 197 -6.96 11.10 -17.10
CA THR A 197 -7.41 9.83 -17.67
C THR A 197 -6.29 8.81 -17.65
N ALA A 198 -6.63 7.53 -17.53
CA ALA A 198 -5.68 6.44 -17.70
C ALA A 198 -6.30 5.29 -18.48
N ARG A 199 -5.46 4.56 -19.22
CA ARG A 199 -5.77 3.23 -19.79
C ARG A 199 -4.70 2.26 -19.29
N PHE A 200 -5.10 1.08 -18.84
CA PHE A 200 -4.15 0.09 -18.36
C PHE A 200 -4.37 -1.27 -19.00
N ASP A 201 -3.28 -2.00 -19.16
CA ASP A 201 -3.20 -3.37 -19.64
C ASP A 201 -2.08 -4.07 -18.87
N THR A 202 -2.45 -4.94 -17.94
CA THR A 202 -1.51 -5.47 -16.96
C THR A 202 -1.94 -6.82 -16.44
N ARG A 203 -0.93 -7.64 -16.10
CA ARG A 203 -1.18 -8.79 -15.23
C ARG A 203 -1.73 -8.31 -13.89
N VAL A 204 -2.48 -9.17 -13.22
CA VAL A 204 -3.07 -8.92 -11.90
C VAL A 204 -2.86 -10.14 -11.00
N PHE A 205 -2.55 -9.89 -9.74
CA PHE A 205 -2.59 -10.92 -8.70
C PHE A 205 -4.02 -11.03 -8.14
N ILE A 206 -4.57 -12.23 -8.06
CA ILE A 206 -5.95 -12.47 -7.65
C ILE A 206 -5.96 -13.33 -6.39
N SER A 207 -6.09 -12.67 -5.24
CA SER A 207 -6.19 -13.28 -3.91
C SER A 207 -7.64 -13.55 -3.50
N LEU A 208 -8.43 -14.09 -4.42
CA LEU A 208 -9.83 -14.43 -4.18
C LEU A 208 -9.90 -15.95 -4.09
N LYS A 209 -9.93 -16.49 -2.86
CA LYS A 209 -10.11 -17.92 -2.64
C LYS A 209 -11.46 -18.36 -3.25
N PRO A 210 -11.49 -19.43 -4.08
CA PRO A 210 -12.74 -20.01 -4.52
C PRO A 210 -13.46 -20.66 -3.32
N GLU A 211 -14.80 -20.64 -3.39
CA GLU A 211 -15.68 -21.43 -2.51
C GLU A 211 -15.51 -22.94 -2.72
#